data_AF-A0A5A7ZI17-F1
#
_entry.id   AF-A0A5A7ZI17-F1
#
_cell.length_a   1.000
_cell.length_b   1.000
_cell.length_c   1.000
_cell.angle_alpha   90.00
_cell.angle_beta   90.00
_cell.angle_gamma   90.00
#
_symmetry.space_group_name_H-M   'P 1'
#
loop_
_entity.id
_entity.type
_entity.pdbx_description
1 polymer ?
#
loop_
_entity_poly.entity_id
_entity_poly.type
_entity_poly.pdbx_seq_one_letter_code
_entity_poly.pdbx_strand_id
1 'polypeptide(L)'
;MPARVAGLILAFAPLFVHRSWRHAQNLLVGAILTPGQRIVTSILRIMGRAQERRFVNVHRILNRAAWCPRSGSRILFGLLVDAFAQRGPVVLGLDDTIERRRGKRIAARGIYRDPARSSDSHFVKASGLRWMSLMVLATVPWAGRVWALPLLTALVPSERACRERGRRHKPLLNVGGQLALQAGR
;
A
#
# COMPACT_ATOMS: atom_id res chain seq x y z
N MET A 1 -10.85 15.20 16.27
CA MET A 1 -9.72 15.14 15.30
C MET A 1 -9.50 16.53 14.73
N PRO A 2 -8.27 17.03 14.54
CA PRO A 2 -8.05 18.37 13.97
C PRO A 2 -8.68 18.51 12.58
N ALA A 3 -9.25 19.66 12.25
CA ALA A 3 -10.01 19.89 11.01
C ALA A 3 -9.20 19.59 9.74
N ARG A 4 -7.90 19.93 9.71
CA ARG A 4 -7.01 19.63 8.58
C ARG A 4 -6.89 18.13 8.30
N VAL A 5 -6.76 17.32 9.36
CA VAL A 5 -6.64 15.87 9.21
C VAL A 5 -7.99 15.26 8.81
N ALA A 6 -9.10 15.81 9.32
CA ALA A 6 -10.43 15.40 8.89
C ALA A 6 -10.66 15.66 7.39
N GLY A 7 -10.21 16.82 6.87
CA GLY A 7 -10.28 17.16 5.45
C GLY A 7 -9.53 16.15 4.57
N LEU A 8 -8.31 15.77 4.95
CA LEU A 8 -7.52 14.76 4.24
C LEU A 8 -8.23 13.40 4.20
N ILE A 9 -8.85 13.00 5.30
CA ILE A 9 -9.61 11.75 5.35
C ILE A 9 -10.84 11.85 4.45
N LEU A 10 -11.60 12.95 4.54
CA LEU A 10 -12.83 13.17 3.77
C LEU A 10 -12.61 13.11 2.26
N ALA A 11 -11.43 13.46 1.76
CA ALA A 11 -11.09 13.30 0.34
C ALA A 11 -11.29 11.85 -0.17
N PHE A 12 -11.17 10.84 0.71
CA PHE A 12 -11.37 9.43 0.38
C PHE A 12 -12.82 8.95 0.53
N ALA A 13 -13.73 9.78 1.06
CA ALA A 13 -15.13 9.40 1.26
C ALA A 13 -15.84 8.90 -0.01
N PRO A 14 -15.60 9.48 -1.23
CA PRO A 14 -16.24 9.02 -2.46
C PRO A 14 -15.91 7.57 -2.86
N LEU A 15 -14.87 6.96 -2.27
CA LEU A 15 -14.53 5.55 -2.53
C LEU A 15 -15.48 4.57 -1.86
N PHE A 16 -16.29 5.03 -0.91
CA PHE A 16 -17.05 4.18 -0.01
C PHE A 16 -18.53 4.55 -0.01
N VAL A 17 -19.40 3.55 0.10
CA VAL A 17 -20.80 3.78 0.47
C VAL A 17 -20.90 4.12 1.96
N HIS A 18 -21.93 4.87 2.36
CA HIS A 18 -22.08 5.45 3.72
C HIS A 18 -21.77 4.47 4.87
N ARG A 19 -22.28 3.23 4.81
CA ARG A 19 -22.01 2.20 5.85
C ARG A 19 -20.56 1.71 5.87
N SER A 20 -19.94 1.56 4.70
CA SER A 20 -18.53 1.16 4.60
C SER A 20 -17.58 2.29 4.99
N TRP A 21 -17.98 3.55 4.79
CA TRP A 21 -17.17 4.72 5.11
C TRP A 21 -16.83 4.80 6.60
N ARG A 22 -17.83 4.66 7.48
CA ARG A 22 -17.61 4.68 8.93
C ARG A 22 -16.62 3.62 9.40
N HIS A 23 -16.72 2.41 8.85
CA HIS A 23 -15.80 1.34 9.17
C HIS A 23 -14.39 1.59 8.59
N ALA A 24 -14.27 2.24 7.43
CA ALA A 24 -13.00 2.60 6.81
C ALA A 24 -12.28 3.70 7.60
N GLN A 25 -13.01 4.71 8.07
CA GLN A 25 -12.49 5.74 8.97
C GLN A 25 -11.94 5.13 10.26
N ASN A 26 -12.69 4.21 10.89
CA ASN A 26 -12.23 3.52 12.09
C ASN A 26 -10.95 2.70 11.85
N LEU A 27 -10.87 2.02 10.70
CA LEU A 27 -9.66 1.28 10.31
C LEU A 27 -8.47 2.21 10.09
N LEU A 28 -8.66 3.32 9.38
CA LEU A 28 -7.60 4.28 9.07
C LEU A 28 -7.06 4.93 10.33
N VAL A 29 -7.94 5.52 11.14
CA VAL A 29 -7.56 6.19 12.39
C VAL A 29 -6.93 5.17 13.34
N GLY A 30 -7.54 4.00 13.50
CA GLY A 30 -6.99 2.95 14.34
C GLY A 30 -5.63 2.45 13.86
N ALA A 31 -5.39 2.34 12.55
CA ALA A 31 -4.09 1.94 12.00
C ALA A 31 -2.99 2.99 12.26
N ILE A 32 -3.34 4.28 12.23
CA ILE A 32 -2.41 5.38 12.56
C ILE A 32 -2.07 5.34 14.06
N LEU A 33 -3.06 5.12 14.91
CA LEU A 33 -2.88 5.12 16.37
C LEU A 33 -2.30 3.81 16.93
N THR A 34 -2.36 2.70 16.18
CA THR A 34 -1.87 1.40 16.66
C THR A 34 -0.34 1.31 16.60
N PRO A 35 0.36 1.19 17.76
CA PRO A 35 1.78 0.92 17.78
C PRO A 35 2.06 -0.54 17.41
N GLY A 36 3.20 -0.79 16.78
CA GLY A 36 3.63 -2.14 16.41
C GLY A 36 2.75 -2.77 15.31
N GLN A 37 2.20 -3.96 15.58
CA GLN A 37 1.47 -4.74 14.58
C GLN A 37 0.03 -4.20 14.38
N ARG A 38 -0.18 -3.54 13.24
CA ARG A 38 -1.46 -2.95 12.79
C ARG A 38 -2.44 -3.99 12.25
N ILE A 39 -2.64 -5.09 12.98
CA ILE A 39 -3.66 -6.10 12.64
C ILE A 39 -5.06 -5.58 13.04
N VAL A 40 -6.10 -6.09 12.38
CA VAL A 40 -7.50 -5.64 12.58
C VAL A 40 -7.91 -5.70 14.05
N THR A 41 -7.52 -6.74 14.78
CA THR A 41 -7.83 -6.89 16.21
C THR A 41 -7.16 -5.82 17.07
N SER A 42 -5.88 -5.52 16.83
CA SER A 42 -5.16 -4.43 17.53
C SER A 42 -5.81 -3.08 17.27
N ILE A 43 -6.18 -2.82 16.00
CA ILE A 43 -6.90 -1.61 15.60
C ILE A 43 -8.23 -1.51 16.33
N LEU A 44 -9.04 -2.58 16.34
CA LEU A 44 -10.32 -2.57 17.04
C LEU A 44 -10.17 -2.38 18.55
N ARG A 45 -9.13 -2.95 19.15
CA ARG A 45 -8.83 -2.76 20.58
C ARG A 45 -8.54 -1.29 20.91
N ILE A 46 -7.68 -0.64 20.13
CA ILE A 46 -7.31 0.77 20.35
C ILE A 46 -8.46 1.72 20.09
N MET A 47 -9.32 1.38 19.13
CA MET A 47 -10.55 2.14 18.87
C MET A 47 -11.66 1.91 19.93
N GLY A 48 -11.39 1.17 21.02
CA GLY A 48 -12.38 0.87 22.06
C GLY A 48 -13.47 -0.12 21.63
N ARG A 49 -13.23 -0.89 20.55
CA ARG A 49 -14.20 -1.82 19.93
C ARG A 49 -13.77 -3.28 20.08
N ALA A 50 -13.02 -3.61 21.13
CA ALA A 50 -12.53 -4.97 21.39
C ALA A 50 -13.68 -6.01 21.50
N GLN A 51 -14.84 -5.59 22.03
CA GLN A 51 -16.02 -6.45 22.24
C GLN A 51 -17.06 -6.37 21.11
N GLU A 52 -16.72 -5.74 19.96
CA GLU A 52 -17.64 -5.61 18.84
C GLU A 52 -17.93 -6.98 18.20
N ARG A 53 -19.16 -7.47 18.42
CA ARG A 53 -19.62 -8.77 17.88
C ARG A 53 -19.64 -8.79 16.35
N ARG A 54 -19.78 -7.64 15.68
CA ARG A 54 -19.84 -7.53 14.21
C ARG A 54 -18.51 -7.15 13.57
N PHE A 55 -17.37 -7.57 14.13
CA PHE A 55 -16.02 -7.30 13.59
C PHE A 55 -15.83 -7.81 12.13
N VAL A 56 -16.64 -8.77 11.69
CA VAL A 56 -16.68 -9.25 10.29
C VAL A 56 -16.89 -8.10 9.29
N ASN A 57 -17.66 -7.07 9.64
CA ASN A 57 -17.88 -5.91 8.76
C ASN A 57 -16.60 -5.13 8.45
N VAL A 58 -15.64 -5.16 9.37
CA VAL A 58 -14.34 -4.52 9.21
C VAL A 58 -13.51 -5.30 8.19
N HIS A 59 -13.51 -6.63 8.29
CA HIS A 59 -12.88 -7.50 7.28
C HIS A 59 -13.56 -7.41 5.91
N ARG A 60 -14.87 -7.13 5.87
CA ARG A 60 -15.58 -6.90 4.60
C ARG A 60 -15.02 -5.69 3.85
N ILE A 61 -14.50 -4.65 4.51
CA ILE A 61 -13.84 -3.55 3.78
C ILE A 61 -12.64 -4.04 2.98
N LEU A 62 -11.82 -4.91 3.59
CA LEU A 62 -10.57 -5.36 2.98
C LEU A 62 -10.79 -6.47 1.94
N ASN A 63 -11.84 -7.28 2.10
CA ASN A 63 -12.06 -8.47 1.27
C ASN A 63 -13.23 -8.34 0.28
N ARG A 64 -14.24 -7.51 0.56
CA ARG A 64 -15.52 -7.49 -0.18
C ARG A 64 -16.01 -6.12 -0.60
N ALA A 65 -15.58 -5.04 0.04
CA ALA A 65 -16.08 -3.71 -0.28
C ALA A 65 -15.56 -3.29 -1.67
N ALA A 66 -16.48 -2.77 -2.48
CA ALA A 66 -16.27 -2.42 -3.88
C ALA A 66 -15.47 -1.11 -4.08
N TRP A 67 -14.53 -0.80 -3.18
CA TRP A 67 -13.67 0.37 -3.35
C TRP A 67 -12.45 -0.02 -4.18
N CYS A 68 -12.03 0.89 -5.06
CA CYS A 68 -10.92 0.65 -5.97
C CYS A 68 -9.62 1.21 -5.38
N PRO A 69 -8.59 0.38 -5.11
CA PRO A 69 -7.29 0.87 -4.64
C PRO A 69 -6.65 1.87 -5.61
N ARG A 70 -6.89 1.73 -6.92
CA ARG A 70 -6.40 2.67 -7.94
C ARG A 70 -7.05 4.05 -7.80
N SER A 71 -8.36 4.10 -7.58
CA SER A 71 -9.05 5.38 -7.35
C SER A 71 -8.57 6.06 -6.07
N GLY A 72 -8.33 5.28 -5.00
CA GLY A 72 -7.71 5.83 -3.78
C GLY A 72 -6.29 6.32 -4.00
N SER A 73 -5.51 5.61 -4.80
CA SER A 73 -4.17 6.03 -5.20
C SER A 73 -4.17 7.35 -5.96
N ARG A 74 -5.15 7.59 -6.85
CA ARG A 74 -5.31 8.88 -7.56
C ARG A 74 -5.63 10.03 -6.61
N ILE A 75 -6.54 9.82 -5.66
CA ILE A 75 -6.85 10.82 -4.62
C ILE A 75 -5.58 11.13 -3.81
N LEU A 76 -4.87 10.10 -3.36
CA LEU A 76 -3.62 10.27 -2.62
C LEU A 76 -2.56 10.99 -3.45
N PHE A 77 -2.42 10.67 -4.74
CA PHE A 77 -1.48 11.32 -5.62
C PHE A 77 -1.77 12.83 -5.75
N GLY A 78 -3.03 13.21 -5.96
CA GLY A 78 -3.44 14.62 -5.96
C GLY A 78 -3.07 15.33 -4.66
N LEU A 79 -3.42 14.74 -3.51
CA LEU A 79 -3.07 15.29 -2.19
C LEU A 79 -1.56 15.45 -1.99
N LEU A 80 -0.74 14.52 -2.49
CA LEU A 80 0.72 14.59 -2.38
C LEU A 80 1.32 15.67 -3.29
N VAL A 81 0.83 15.79 -4.52
CA VAL A 81 1.26 16.83 -5.47
C VAL A 81 0.88 18.21 -4.94
N ASP A 82 -0.36 18.38 -4.50
CA ASP A 82 -0.85 19.63 -3.91
C ASP A 82 -0.06 20.02 -2.65
N ALA A 83 0.43 19.06 -1.87
CA ALA A 83 1.19 19.34 -0.65
C ALA A 83 2.69 19.59 -0.90
N PHE A 84 3.31 18.89 -1.84
CA PHE A 84 4.78 18.81 -1.92
C PHE A 84 5.38 19.06 -3.31
N ALA A 85 4.58 19.05 -4.37
CA ALA A 85 5.07 19.14 -5.76
C ALA A 85 4.23 20.09 -6.63
N GLN A 86 3.82 21.23 -6.06
CA GLN A 86 2.99 22.23 -6.74
C GLN A 86 3.66 22.91 -7.94
N ARG A 87 5.00 22.85 -8.02
CA ARG A 87 5.79 23.54 -9.05
C ARG A 87 6.81 22.58 -9.66
N GLY A 88 6.97 22.66 -10.98
CA GLY A 88 7.92 21.85 -11.72
C GLY A 88 7.43 20.42 -11.99
N PRO A 89 8.31 19.57 -12.54
CA PRO A 89 7.96 18.20 -12.88
C PRO A 89 7.75 17.34 -11.63
N VAL A 90 6.71 16.50 -11.65
CA VAL A 90 6.51 15.47 -10.62
C VAL A 90 7.40 14.28 -10.92
N VAL A 91 8.35 14.01 -10.02
CA VAL A 91 9.27 12.87 -10.16
C VAL A 91 8.66 11.65 -9.47
N LEU A 92 8.60 10.53 -10.19
CA LEU A 92 8.10 9.26 -9.67
C LEU A 92 9.23 8.25 -9.50
N GLY A 93 9.30 7.65 -8.31
CA GLY A 93 10.22 6.56 -7.98
C GLY A 93 9.52 5.20 -8.02
N LEU A 94 10.27 4.17 -8.40
CA LEU A 94 9.85 2.77 -8.34
C LEU A 94 10.83 2.01 -7.46
N ASP A 95 10.31 1.25 -6.51
CA ASP A 95 11.09 0.36 -5.66
C ASP A 95 10.33 -0.94 -5.41
N ASP A 96 11.04 -2.07 -5.33
CA ASP A 96 10.45 -3.35 -4.96
C ASP A 96 10.87 -3.78 -3.56
N THR A 97 9.90 -4.25 -2.79
CA THR A 97 10.09 -4.68 -1.41
C THR A 97 9.55 -6.10 -1.21
N ILE A 98 10.24 -6.88 -0.38
CA ILE A 98 9.87 -8.26 -0.07
C ILE A 98 9.16 -8.30 1.28
N GLU A 99 7.84 -8.51 1.27
CA GLU A 99 7.09 -8.80 2.47
C GLU A 99 7.30 -10.27 2.88
N ARG A 100 8.02 -10.48 3.99
CA ARG A 100 8.32 -11.81 4.53
C ARG A 100 7.12 -12.43 5.25
N ARG A 101 6.06 -12.74 4.51
CA ARG A 101 4.90 -13.49 5.03
C ARG A 101 4.82 -14.92 4.52
N ARG A 102 4.31 -15.80 5.37
CA ARG A 102 4.09 -17.23 5.11
C ARG A 102 2.66 -17.62 5.48
N GLY A 103 2.10 -18.62 4.80
CA GLY A 103 0.79 -19.18 5.11
C GLY A 103 0.20 -19.93 3.93
N LYS A 104 -0.71 -20.88 4.21
CA LYS A 104 -1.33 -21.74 3.18
C LYS A 104 -2.09 -20.95 2.11
N ARG A 105 -2.62 -19.77 2.45
CA ARG A 105 -3.34 -18.88 1.52
C ARG A 105 -2.44 -17.91 0.75
N ILE A 106 -1.13 -17.91 1.00
CA ILE A 106 -0.16 -17.01 0.33
C ILE A 106 0.44 -17.72 -0.88
N ALA A 107 -0.38 -17.87 -1.92
CA ALA A 107 -0.02 -18.64 -3.10
C ALA A 107 0.90 -17.90 -4.09
N ALA A 108 1.24 -16.63 -3.87
CA ALA A 108 2.12 -15.85 -4.74
C ALA A 108 3.54 -15.73 -4.17
N ARG A 109 3.83 -16.51 -3.13
CA ARG A 109 5.12 -16.53 -2.45
C ARG A 109 6.21 -16.99 -3.40
N GLY A 110 7.28 -16.21 -3.48
CA GLY A 110 8.48 -16.53 -4.25
C GLY A 110 9.71 -16.65 -3.36
N ILE A 111 10.83 -16.95 -4.02
CA ILE A 111 12.17 -16.83 -3.47
C ILE A 111 12.86 -15.77 -4.33
N TYR A 112 13.37 -14.73 -3.71
CA TYR A 112 13.99 -13.58 -4.36
C TYR A 112 15.38 -13.34 -3.78
N ARG A 113 16.25 -12.65 -4.53
CA ARG A 113 17.50 -12.12 -3.98
C ARG A 113 17.16 -11.10 -2.91
N ASP A 114 17.88 -11.14 -1.80
CA ASP A 114 17.81 -10.14 -0.73
C ASP A 114 19.03 -9.21 -0.89
N PRO A 115 18.91 -8.09 -1.64
CA PRO A 115 20.06 -7.25 -1.95
C PRO A 115 20.68 -6.63 -0.68
N ALA A 116 19.87 -6.31 0.33
CA ALA A 116 20.35 -5.74 1.59
C ALA A 116 21.24 -6.70 2.41
N ARG A 117 21.16 -8.01 2.15
CA ARG A 117 21.96 -9.04 2.83
C ARG A 117 22.92 -9.77 1.88
N SER A 118 22.97 -9.38 0.62
CA SER A 118 23.85 -9.98 -0.36
C SER A 118 25.05 -9.07 -0.62
N SER A 119 26.25 -9.65 -0.72
CA SER A 119 27.43 -9.01 -1.28
C SER A 119 27.74 -9.60 -2.66
N ASP A 120 28.77 -9.11 -3.34
CA ASP A 120 29.22 -9.70 -4.60
C ASP A 120 29.67 -11.16 -4.45
N SER A 121 30.18 -11.53 -3.26
CA SER A 121 30.62 -12.89 -2.93
C SER A 121 29.56 -13.74 -2.22
N HIS A 122 28.49 -13.14 -1.66
CA HIS A 122 27.50 -13.84 -0.86
C HIS A 122 26.07 -13.54 -1.30
N PHE A 123 25.38 -14.55 -1.82
CA PHE A 123 24.02 -14.41 -2.33
C PHE A 123 22.99 -14.90 -1.31
N VAL A 124 22.30 -13.97 -0.65
CA VAL A 124 21.23 -14.29 0.29
C VAL A 124 19.88 -14.27 -0.42
N LYS A 125 19.08 -15.31 -0.18
CA LYS A 125 17.71 -15.41 -0.70
C LYS A 125 16.71 -15.11 0.42
N ALA A 126 15.67 -14.34 0.09
CA ALA A 126 14.51 -14.14 0.95
C ALA A 126 13.27 -14.79 0.32
N SER A 127 12.47 -15.48 1.14
CA SER A 127 11.15 -15.97 0.74
C SER A 127 10.06 -15.00 1.22
N GLY A 128 9.14 -14.65 0.33
CA GLY A 128 8.07 -13.71 0.65
C GLY A 128 7.19 -13.36 -0.54
N LEU A 129 6.39 -12.31 -0.38
CA LEU A 129 5.68 -11.63 -1.46
C LEU A 129 6.53 -10.46 -1.94
N ARG A 130 6.72 -10.34 -3.26
CA ARG A 130 7.40 -9.19 -3.84
C ARG A 130 6.35 -8.15 -4.23
N TRP A 131 6.46 -6.98 -3.65
CA TRP A 131 5.61 -5.82 -3.91
C TRP A 131 6.42 -4.77 -4.65
N MET A 132 5.82 -4.14 -5.65
CA MET A 132 6.39 -2.95 -6.28
C MET A 132 5.59 -1.73 -5.84
N SER A 133 6.29 -0.68 -5.42
CA SER A 133 5.72 0.59 -4.98
C SER A 133 6.08 1.69 -5.95
N LEU A 134 5.07 2.43 -6.40
CA LEU A 134 5.22 3.71 -7.07
C LEU A 134 5.11 4.82 -6.01
N MET A 135 6.05 5.76 -6.06
CA MET A 135 6.22 6.80 -5.04
C MET A 135 6.39 8.16 -5.69
N VAL A 136 5.83 9.21 -5.09
CA VAL A 136 6.20 10.60 -5.44
C VAL A 136 7.51 10.92 -4.72
N LEU A 137 8.50 11.41 -5.46
CA LEU A 137 9.72 11.97 -4.90
C LEU A 137 9.54 13.47 -4.76
N ALA A 138 9.44 13.95 -3.53
CA ALA A 138 9.26 15.37 -3.25
C ALA A 138 10.08 15.83 -2.04
N THR A 139 10.51 17.08 -2.08
CA THR A 139 11.21 17.71 -0.96
C THR A 139 10.20 18.00 0.14
N VAL A 140 10.38 17.35 1.28
CA VAL A 140 9.51 17.55 2.44
C VAL A 140 10.02 18.77 3.23
N PRO A 141 9.26 19.87 3.34
CA PRO A 141 9.79 21.16 3.81
C PRO A 141 10.46 21.10 5.17
N TRP A 142 9.86 20.37 6.12
CA TRP A 142 10.40 20.24 7.48
C TRP A 142 11.56 19.25 7.59
N ALA A 143 11.74 18.35 6.62
CA ALA A 143 12.80 17.35 6.63
C ALA A 143 14.06 17.81 5.87
N GLY A 144 13.95 18.90 5.10
CA GLY A 144 15.03 19.46 4.28
C GLY A 144 15.58 18.50 3.23
N ARG A 145 14.87 17.43 2.90
CA ARG A 145 15.35 16.34 2.05
C ARG A 145 14.23 15.74 1.22
N VAL A 146 14.58 15.09 0.12
CA VAL A 146 13.64 14.35 -0.73
C VAL A 146 13.19 13.08 -0.01
N TRP A 147 11.88 12.89 0.10
CA TRP A 147 11.27 11.65 0.59
C TRP A 147 10.56 10.91 -0.54
N ALA A 148 10.53 9.59 -0.44
CA ALA A 148 9.72 8.75 -1.31
C ALA A 148 8.36 8.49 -0.65
N LEU A 149 7.30 9.04 -1.23
CA LEU A 149 5.94 9.02 -0.68
C LEU A 149 5.09 7.99 -1.45
N PRO A 150 4.85 6.79 -0.90
CA PRO A 150 4.18 5.70 -1.61
C PRO A 150 2.72 6.01 -1.89
N LEU A 151 2.30 5.79 -3.14
CA LEU A 151 0.95 6.08 -3.61
C LEU A 151 0.23 4.88 -4.21
N LEU A 152 0.94 3.96 -4.87
CA LEU A 152 0.36 2.76 -5.48
C LEU A 152 1.30 1.58 -5.26
N THR A 153 0.77 0.48 -4.75
CA THR A 153 1.51 -0.77 -4.61
C THR A 153 0.83 -1.89 -5.38
N ALA A 154 1.64 -2.73 -6.02
CA ALA A 154 1.16 -3.89 -6.74
C ALA A 154 1.98 -5.12 -6.41
N LEU A 155 1.31 -6.27 -6.29
CA LEU A 155 1.96 -7.54 -6.10
C LEU A 155 2.61 -7.98 -7.42
N VAL A 156 3.87 -8.38 -7.38
CA VAL A 156 4.64 -8.88 -8.52
C VAL A 156 5.04 -10.33 -8.28
N PRO A 157 4.19 -11.30 -8.65
CA PRO A 157 4.47 -12.72 -8.44
C PRO A 157 5.77 -13.16 -9.11
N SER A 158 6.41 -14.18 -8.55
CA SER A 158 7.54 -14.84 -9.17
C SER A 158 7.12 -15.53 -10.47
N GLU A 159 8.08 -15.79 -11.35
CA GLU A 159 7.82 -16.53 -12.58
C GLU A 159 7.20 -17.90 -12.30
N ARG A 160 7.74 -18.62 -11.32
CA ARG A 160 7.20 -19.90 -10.86
C ARG A 160 5.73 -19.78 -10.43
N ALA A 161 5.40 -18.79 -9.59
CA ALA A 161 4.04 -18.59 -9.11
C ALA A 161 3.06 -18.20 -10.25
N CYS A 162 3.55 -17.49 -11.26
CA CYS A 162 2.78 -17.22 -12.49
C CYS A 162 2.51 -18.50 -13.28
N ARG A 163 3.54 -19.33 -13.51
CA ARG A 163 3.44 -20.61 -14.24
C ARG A 163 2.48 -21.58 -13.56
N GLU A 164 2.59 -21.77 -12.24
CA GLU A 164 1.69 -22.63 -11.45
C GLU A 164 0.22 -22.20 -11.53
N ARG A 165 -0.05 -20.93 -11.88
CA ARG A 165 -1.40 -20.37 -12.03
C ARG A 165 -1.84 -20.21 -13.49
N GLY A 166 -1.06 -20.72 -14.45
CA GLY A 166 -1.33 -20.56 -15.88
C GLY A 166 -1.31 -19.09 -16.35
N ARG A 167 -0.58 -18.20 -15.67
CA ARG A 167 -0.47 -16.78 -16.03
C ARG A 167 0.90 -16.46 -16.63
N ARG A 168 0.93 -15.53 -17.60
CA ARG A 168 2.18 -14.99 -18.14
C ARG A 168 2.94 -14.20 -17.08
N HIS A 169 4.24 -14.48 -16.92
CA HIS A 169 5.11 -13.69 -16.06
C HIS A 169 5.38 -12.31 -16.67
N LYS A 170 5.40 -11.28 -15.82
CA LYS A 170 5.76 -9.91 -16.21
C LYS A 170 7.05 -9.51 -15.50
N PRO A 171 8.10 -9.09 -16.23
CA PRO A 171 9.30 -8.49 -15.64
C PRO A 171 8.96 -7.26 -14.81
N LEU A 172 9.83 -6.94 -13.84
CA LEU A 172 9.66 -5.80 -12.93
C LEU A 172 9.49 -4.48 -13.70
N LEU A 173 10.34 -4.22 -14.70
CA LEU A 173 10.26 -3.01 -15.52
C LEU A 173 8.91 -2.86 -16.23
N ASN A 174 8.34 -3.97 -16.74
CA ASN A 174 7.03 -3.94 -17.39
C ASN A 174 5.89 -3.65 -16.40
N VAL A 175 6.01 -4.15 -15.17
CA VAL A 175 5.05 -3.80 -14.11
C VAL A 175 5.22 -2.33 -13.71
N GLY A 176 6.45 -1.86 -13.56
CA GLY A 176 6.77 -0.47 -13.26
C GLY A 176 6.18 0.50 -14.29
N GLY A 177 6.40 0.22 -15.58
CA GLY A 177 5.78 0.99 -16.67
C GLY A 177 4.24 0.98 -16.61
N GLN A 178 3.62 -0.16 -16.29
CA GLN A 178 2.17 -0.23 -16.09
C GLN A 178 1.69 0.61 -14.90
N LEU A 179 2.43 0.66 -13.80
CA LEU A 179 2.11 1.50 -12.65
C LEU A 179 2.23 2.99 -12.99
N ALA A 180 3.31 3.37 -13.66
CA ALA A 180 3.51 4.76 -14.11
C ALA A 180 2.38 5.22 -15.04
N LEU A 181 2.00 4.39 -16.02
CA LEU A 181 0.87 4.67 -16.91
C LEU A 181 -0.48 4.73 -16.17
N GLN A 182 -0.65 4.00 -15.08
CA GLN A 182 -1.86 4.06 -14.26
C GLN A 182 -1.93 5.32 -13.38
N ALA A 183 -0.78 5.89 -13.01
CA ALA A 183 -0.71 7.13 -12.25
C ALA A 183 -0.91 8.38 -13.14
N GLY A 184 -0.51 8.32 -14.41
CA GLY A 184 -0.73 9.40 -15.38
C GLY A 184 -2.14 9.46 -16.01
N ARG A 185 -3.05 8.57 -15.61
CA ARG A 185 -4.46 8.52 -16.07
C ARG A 185 -5.39 8.81 -14.92
#